data_AF-A0A9D6E7W5-F1
#
_entry.id   AF-A0A9D6E7W5-F1
#
_cell.length_a   1.000
_cell.length_b   1.000
_cell.length_c   1.000
_cell.angle_alpha   90.00
_cell.angle_beta   90.00
_cell.angle_gamma   90.00
#
_symmetry.space_group_name_H-M   'P 1'
#
loop_
_entity.id
_entity.type
_entity.pdbx_description
1 polymer ?
#
loop_
_entity_poly.entity_id
_entity_poly.type
_entity_poly.pdbx_seq_one_letter_code
_entity_poly.pdbx_strand_id
1 'polypeptide(L)'
;ERVFLWQGNARILVAIVKGVEDRRNVGHDTALVGVPVILVVEDNVRYYSSFLPTIYTELISQSHRLISEGLNVSHKLVRTRARPKILLATTFEEAWALFDRYRPYLLGLISDVEFPRGGTLSREAGFELARMARAAVPDLPILLQSSRPEFAAGAQALGVPFLRKYSDTLLADLRRFMIEQFALGDFVFRTPDGAEVGRAGDLKAMERLLRTVPAASLAYHAERNDFSRWLTSRTEFALARTLRPRKLADFTSLEHLRRDLIDSIAECRREQRETQIADFDRHTFDGTGNFFARIGGGSLGGKARGLAAAFSGRPHRRAAGGRDRHRLLRPVPGPEPAAGTGAERE
;
A
#
# COMPACT_ATOMS: atom_id res chain seq x y z
N GLU A 1 -12.18 23.38 8.33
CA GLU A 1 -11.25 23.39 7.17
C GLU A 1 -9.81 23.55 7.68
N ARG A 2 -8.79 23.23 6.87
CA ARG A 2 -7.37 23.42 7.26
C ARG A 2 -6.84 24.69 6.61
N VAL A 3 -6.10 25.49 7.36
CA VAL A 3 -5.46 26.73 6.89
C VAL A 3 -4.06 26.40 6.42
N PHE A 4 -3.51 27.03 5.38
CA PHE A 4 -2.12 26.79 4.98
C PHE A 4 -1.36 28.10 4.89
N LEU A 5 -0.09 28.07 5.29
CA LEU A 5 0.79 29.24 5.24
C LEU A 5 1.68 29.14 4.00
N TRP A 6 1.66 30.16 3.16
CA TRP A 6 2.62 30.29 2.06
C TRP A 6 4.00 30.67 2.61
N GLN A 7 5.02 29.89 2.24
CA GLN A 7 6.41 30.07 2.70
C GLN A 7 7.40 30.17 1.53
N GLY A 8 6.94 30.53 0.33
CA GLY A 8 7.79 30.63 -0.87
C GLY A 8 8.05 29.30 -1.61
N ASN A 9 7.38 28.21 -1.23
CA ASN A 9 7.50 26.91 -1.88
C ASN A 9 6.22 26.58 -2.67
N ALA A 10 6.27 26.65 -4.01
CA ALA A 10 5.12 26.37 -4.89
C ALA A 10 4.53 24.96 -4.72
N ARG A 11 5.28 23.99 -4.20
CA ARG A 11 4.79 22.64 -3.93
C ARG A 11 3.67 22.61 -2.88
N ILE A 12 3.50 23.67 -2.09
CA ILE A 12 2.39 23.79 -1.15
C ILE A 12 1.02 23.77 -1.83
N LEU A 13 0.90 24.33 -3.05
CA LEU A 13 -0.36 24.31 -3.79
C LEU A 13 -0.79 22.88 -4.12
N VAL A 14 0.18 22.06 -4.55
CA VAL A 14 -0.05 20.63 -4.80
C VAL A 14 -0.41 19.92 -3.50
N ALA A 15 0.28 20.21 -2.40
CA ALA A 15 -0.01 19.61 -1.10
C ALA A 15 -1.43 19.94 -0.59
N ILE A 16 -1.91 21.17 -0.80
CA ILE A 16 -3.28 21.59 -0.44
C ILE A 16 -4.31 20.80 -1.22
N VAL A 17 -4.18 20.79 -2.56
CA VAL A 17 -5.11 20.06 -3.45
C VAL A 17 -5.13 18.58 -3.09
N LYS A 18 -3.94 17.97 -2.94
CA LYS A 18 -3.83 16.55 -2.57
C LYS A 18 -4.37 16.26 -1.17
N GLY A 19 -4.18 17.14 -0.20
CA GLY A 19 -4.77 16.99 1.14
C GLY A 19 -6.30 16.98 1.13
N VAL A 20 -6.91 17.83 0.29
CA VAL A 20 -8.37 17.84 0.13
C VAL A 20 -8.85 16.58 -0.60
N GLU A 21 -8.18 16.19 -1.69
CA GLU A 21 -8.49 14.97 -2.45
C GLU A 21 -8.38 13.72 -1.58
N ASP A 22 -7.29 13.57 -0.83
CA ASP A 22 -7.01 12.40 0.00
C ASP A 22 -8.08 12.23 1.08
N ARG A 23 -8.47 13.32 1.76
CA ARG A 23 -9.55 13.29 2.76
C ARG A 23 -10.90 12.90 2.17
N ARG A 24 -11.21 13.33 0.94
CA ARG A 24 -12.48 13.00 0.27
C ARG A 24 -12.50 11.54 -0.22
N ASN A 25 -11.36 11.05 -0.71
CA ASN A 25 -11.29 9.77 -1.40
C ASN A 25 -10.88 8.59 -0.50
N VAL A 26 -10.25 8.84 0.65
CA VAL A 26 -9.66 7.78 1.49
C VAL A 26 -10.64 6.66 1.83
N GLY A 27 -11.91 6.96 2.11
CA GLY A 27 -12.92 5.93 2.40
C GLY A 27 -13.19 5.02 1.20
N HIS A 28 -13.31 5.59 0.00
CA HIS A 28 -13.51 4.82 -1.23
C HIS A 28 -12.25 4.04 -1.62
N ASP A 29 -11.08 4.69 -1.59
CA ASP A 29 -9.81 4.12 -2.04
C ASP A 29 -9.33 2.97 -1.12
N THR A 30 -9.53 3.10 0.19
CA THR A 30 -9.25 2.01 1.15
C THR A 30 -10.21 0.83 0.98
N ALA A 31 -11.50 1.09 0.76
CA ALA A 31 -12.50 0.02 0.58
C ALA A 31 -12.35 -0.72 -0.75
N LEU A 32 -12.06 0.00 -1.84
CA LEU A 32 -12.01 -0.58 -3.19
C LEU A 32 -10.72 -1.35 -3.46
N VAL A 33 -9.56 -0.76 -3.10
CA VAL A 33 -8.25 -1.33 -3.46
C VAL A 33 -7.27 -1.40 -2.29
N GLY A 34 -7.65 -0.98 -1.09
CA GLY A 34 -6.78 -1.06 0.09
C GLY A 34 -5.64 -0.03 0.11
N VAL A 35 -5.87 1.18 -0.44
CA VAL A 35 -4.81 2.21 -0.49
C VAL A 35 -4.31 2.53 0.94
N PRO A 36 -2.97 2.57 1.18
CA PRO A 36 -2.44 2.82 2.51
C PRO A 36 -2.65 4.26 2.97
N VAL A 37 -2.63 4.45 4.28
CA VAL A 37 -2.83 5.75 4.94
C VAL A 37 -1.62 6.10 5.80
N ILE A 38 -1.08 7.30 5.63
CA ILE A 38 -0.13 7.91 6.54
C ILE A 38 -0.91 8.92 7.39
N LEU A 39 -0.96 8.67 8.70
CA LEU A 39 -1.56 9.61 9.65
C LEU A 39 -0.49 10.61 10.07
N VAL A 40 -0.79 11.89 9.89
CA VAL A 40 0.07 13.00 10.31
C VAL A 40 -0.69 13.79 11.37
N VAL A 41 -0.06 14.05 12.51
CA VAL A 41 -0.63 14.88 13.58
C VAL A 41 0.25 16.10 13.78
N GLU A 42 -0.31 17.27 13.51
CA GLU A 42 0.35 18.57 13.66
C GLU A 42 -0.71 19.67 13.73
N ASP A 43 -0.73 20.41 14.82
CA ASP A 43 -1.68 21.51 15.05
C ASP A 43 -1.15 22.86 14.55
N ASN A 44 0.17 23.03 14.44
CA ASN A 44 0.77 24.29 14.01
C ASN A 44 0.82 24.43 12.48
N VAL A 45 0.11 25.46 12.00
CA VAL A 45 -0.04 25.81 10.58
C VAL A 45 1.29 25.91 9.82
N ARG A 46 2.30 26.50 10.46
CA ARG A 46 3.61 26.71 9.84
C ARG A 46 4.30 25.38 9.54
N TYR A 47 4.18 24.39 10.42
CA TYR A 47 4.90 23.15 10.29
C TYR A 47 4.29 22.22 9.26
N TYR A 48 2.98 21.96 9.32
CA TYR A 48 2.38 21.10 8.30
C TYR A 48 2.43 21.75 6.92
N SER A 49 2.40 23.09 6.83
CA SER A 49 2.63 23.77 5.55
C SER A 49 4.07 23.60 5.02
N SER A 50 5.04 23.30 5.89
CA SER A 50 6.43 23.08 5.51
C SER A 50 6.72 21.62 5.11
N PHE A 51 6.29 20.65 5.92
CA PHE A 51 6.64 19.25 5.68
C PHE A 51 5.68 18.52 4.74
N LEU A 52 4.38 18.87 4.67
CA LEU A 52 3.44 18.17 3.77
C LEU A 52 3.90 18.21 2.31
N PRO A 53 4.39 19.34 1.76
CA PRO A 53 4.96 19.35 0.42
C PRO A 53 6.07 18.31 0.21
N THR A 54 6.94 18.13 1.21
CA THR A 54 8.03 17.15 1.17
C THR A 54 7.47 15.73 1.17
N ILE A 55 6.55 15.41 2.09
CA ILE A 55 5.92 14.08 2.16
C ILE A 55 5.20 13.76 0.84
N TYR A 56 4.40 14.69 0.31
CA TYR A 56 3.71 14.51 -0.97
C TYR A 56 4.70 14.31 -2.12
N THR A 57 5.80 15.06 -2.16
CA THR A 57 6.81 14.94 -3.22
C THR A 57 7.41 13.53 -3.23
N GLU A 58 7.76 12.98 -2.08
CA GLU A 58 8.31 11.63 -1.98
C GLU A 58 7.28 10.55 -2.38
N LEU A 59 6.02 10.69 -1.94
CA LEU A 59 4.96 9.74 -2.31
C LEU A 59 4.63 9.78 -3.81
N ILE A 60 4.59 10.98 -4.40
CA ILE A 60 4.37 11.15 -5.85
C ILE A 60 5.56 10.55 -6.62
N SER A 61 6.79 10.82 -6.19
CA SER A 61 8.00 10.25 -6.79
C SER A 61 8.00 8.72 -6.72
N GLN A 62 7.62 8.15 -5.58
CA GLN A 62 7.48 6.69 -5.43
C GLN A 62 6.42 6.13 -6.39
N SER A 63 5.25 6.76 -6.46
CA SER A 63 4.17 6.34 -7.35
C SER A 63 4.61 6.33 -8.82
N HIS A 64 5.36 7.35 -9.27
CA HIS A 64 5.92 7.39 -10.62
C HIS A 64 6.90 6.24 -10.91
N ARG A 65 7.79 5.90 -9.96
CA ARG A 65 8.70 4.75 -10.10
C ARG A 65 7.92 3.45 -10.31
N LEU A 66 6.89 3.21 -9.51
CA LEU A 66 6.06 2.00 -9.61
C LEU A 66 5.24 1.94 -10.91
N ILE A 67 4.82 3.08 -11.43
CA ILE A 67 4.14 3.15 -12.74
C ILE A 67 5.09 2.74 -13.86
N SER A 68 6.37 3.13 -13.78
CA SER A 68 7.38 2.76 -14.77
C SER A 68 7.72 1.26 -14.77
N GLU A 69 7.58 0.58 -13.62
CA GLU A 69 7.74 -0.87 -13.49
C GLU A 69 6.56 -1.67 -14.10
N GLY A 70 5.39 -1.05 -14.28
CA GLY A 70 4.18 -1.71 -14.78
C GLY A 70 4.17 -1.81 -16.31
N LEU A 71 4.00 -3.02 -16.86
CA LEU A 71 3.98 -3.26 -18.32
C LEU A 71 2.64 -2.87 -18.99
N ASN A 72 1.52 -2.76 -18.25
CA ASN A 72 0.17 -2.57 -18.81
C ASN A 72 -0.48 -1.24 -18.40
N VAL A 73 -1.12 -0.56 -19.35
CA VAL A 73 -1.85 0.71 -19.21
C VAL A 73 -2.92 0.66 -18.12
N SER A 74 -3.69 -0.42 -18.01
CA SER A 74 -4.73 -0.57 -16.98
C SER A 74 -4.12 -0.66 -15.57
N HIS A 75 -3.00 -1.35 -15.43
CA HIS A 75 -2.24 -1.43 -14.18
C HIS A 75 -1.59 -0.10 -13.82
N LYS A 76 -1.08 0.66 -14.80
CA LYS A 76 -0.58 2.02 -14.60
C LYS A 76 -1.68 2.94 -14.04
N LEU A 77 -2.91 2.80 -14.51
CA LEU A 77 -4.06 3.60 -14.05
C LEU A 77 -4.42 3.30 -12.58
N VAL A 78 -4.44 2.02 -12.20
CA VAL A 78 -4.65 1.60 -10.80
C VAL A 78 -3.49 2.07 -9.91
N ARG A 79 -2.24 1.91 -10.36
CA ARG A 79 -1.04 2.34 -9.62
C ARG A 79 -0.98 3.86 -9.42
N THR A 80 -1.55 4.65 -10.33
CA THR A 80 -1.69 6.10 -10.17
C THR A 80 -2.59 6.47 -8.99
N ARG A 81 -3.62 5.66 -8.70
CA ARG A 81 -4.55 5.88 -7.58
C ARG A 81 -4.09 5.23 -6.28
N ALA A 82 -3.21 4.25 -6.36
CA ALA A 82 -2.70 3.47 -5.23
C ALA A 82 -1.59 4.18 -4.41
N ARG A 83 -1.28 5.45 -4.70
CA ARG A 83 -0.40 6.28 -3.86
C ARG A 83 -0.99 6.36 -2.44
N PRO A 84 -0.17 6.15 -1.38
CA PRO A 84 -0.62 6.36 -0.01
C PRO A 84 -1.27 7.73 0.19
N LYS A 85 -2.35 7.74 0.97
CA LYS A 85 -3.11 8.94 1.35
C LYS A 85 -2.53 9.53 2.61
N ILE A 86 -2.49 10.87 2.70
CA ILE A 86 -2.10 11.54 3.92
C ILE A 86 -3.35 12.10 4.60
N LEU A 87 -3.57 11.73 5.86
CA LEU A 87 -4.61 12.32 6.70
C LEU A 87 -3.97 13.17 7.78
N LEU A 88 -4.26 14.47 7.77
CA LEU A 88 -3.78 15.44 8.77
C LEU A 88 -4.82 15.59 9.88
N ALA A 89 -4.43 15.27 11.12
CA ALA A 89 -5.16 15.58 12.35
C ALA A 89 -4.49 16.74 13.11
N THR A 90 -5.29 17.52 13.82
CA THR A 90 -4.78 18.63 14.66
C THR A 90 -5.07 18.44 16.14
N THR A 91 -5.83 17.40 16.52
CA THR A 91 -6.10 17.06 17.92
C THR A 91 -5.98 15.56 18.14
N PHE A 92 -5.86 15.16 19.40
CA PHE A 92 -5.79 13.75 19.80
C PHE A 92 -7.03 12.97 19.40
N GLU A 93 -8.21 13.53 19.61
CA GLU A 93 -9.48 12.88 19.33
C GLU A 93 -9.64 12.62 17.84
N GLU A 94 -9.26 13.60 17.01
CA GLU A 94 -9.27 13.45 15.56
C GLU A 94 -8.24 12.40 15.11
N ALA A 95 -7.01 12.46 15.64
CA ALA A 95 -5.96 11.52 15.32
C ALA A 95 -6.38 10.08 15.66
N TRP A 96 -6.95 9.87 16.85
CA TRP A 96 -7.40 8.55 17.28
C TRP A 96 -8.60 8.05 16.49
N ALA A 97 -9.57 8.91 16.17
CA ALA A 97 -10.71 8.54 15.33
C ALA A 97 -10.27 8.10 13.92
N LEU A 98 -9.31 8.80 13.32
CA LEU A 98 -8.73 8.42 12.04
C LEU A 98 -7.90 7.14 12.15
N PHE A 99 -7.12 6.99 13.23
CA PHE A 99 -6.34 5.79 13.51
C PHE A 99 -7.24 4.56 13.61
N ASP A 100 -8.29 4.61 14.42
CA ASP A 100 -9.20 3.48 14.64
C ASP A 100 -9.93 3.09 13.35
N ARG A 101 -10.46 4.09 12.63
CA ARG A 101 -11.19 3.89 11.36
C ARG A 101 -10.33 3.27 10.27
N TYR A 102 -9.07 3.69 10.14
CA TYR A 102 -8.18 3.27 9.05
C TYR A 102 -7.08 2.31 9.50
N ARG A 103 -7.17 1.76 10.73
CA ARG A 103 -6.17 0.87 11.34
C ARG A 103 -5.63 -0.22 10.39
N PRO A 104 -6.46 -0.94 9.61
CA PRO A 104 -5.97 -2.01 8.73
C PRO A 104 -5.11 -1.50 7.56
N TYR A 105 -5.20 -0.21 7.25
CA TYR A 105 -4.57 0.43 6.09
C TYR A 105 -3.43 1.37 6.49
N LEU A 106 -3.10 1.49 7.78
CA LEU A 106 -2.05 2.40 8.22
C LEU A 106 -0.67 1.95 7.74
N LEU A 107 -0.01 2.82 7.00
CA LEU A 107 1.39 2.69 6.58
C LEU A 107 2.34 3.23 7.66
N GLY A 108 1.91 4.25 8.40
CA GLY A 108 2.70 4.86 9.45
C GLY A 108 2.04 6.06 10.12
N LEU A 109 2.63 6.50 11.23
CA LEU A 109 2.24 7.66 12.01
C LEU A 109 3.40 8.64 12.11
N ILE A 110 3.15 9.92 11.80
CA ILE A 110 4.07 11.02 12.06
C ILE A 110 3.33 12.00 12.98
N SER A 111 3.85 12.28 14.17
CA SER A 111 3.13 13.07 15.16
C SER A 111 4.04 14.10 15.82
N ASP A 112 3.50 15.30 16.06
CA ASP A 112 4.05 16.17 17.10
C ASP A 112 3.95 15.49 18.48
N VAL A 113 4.79 15.90 19.42
CA VAL A 113 4.73 15.46 20.82
C VAL A 113 3.67 16.23 21.59
N GLU A 114 3.63 17.54 21.41
CA GLU A 114 2.71 18.43 22.13
C GLU A 114 1.61 18.90 21.18
N PHE A 115 0.36 18.51 21.42
CA PHE A 115 -0.79 19.00 20.65
C PHE A 115 -2.08 18.90 21.49
N PRO A 116 -3.18 19.54 21.05
CA PRO A 116 -4.42 19.56 21.82
C PRO A 116 -5.03 18.17 22.09
N ARG A 117 -5.39 17.93 23.34
CA ARG A 117 -6.22 16.82 23.82
C ARG A 117 -7.26 17.38 24.78
N GLY A 118 -8.52 16.99 24.60
CA GLY A 118 -9.65 17.57 25.35
C GLY A 118 -9.77 19.09 25.16
N GLY A 119 -9.32 19.61 24.01
CA GLY A 119 -9.28 21.06 23.73
C GLY A 119 -8.12 21.82 24.37
N THR A 120 -7.27 21.17 25.17
CA THR A 120 -6.11 21.80 25.85
C THR A 120 -4.79 21.23 25.34
N LEU A 121 -3.76 22.06 25.24
CA LEU A 121 -2.42 21.61 24.84
C LEU A 121 -1.89 20.59 25.87
N SER A 122 -1.61 19.37 25.42
CA SER A 122 -1.05 18.32 26.26
C SER A 122 0.38 18.00 25.86
N ARG A 123 1.28 17.95 26.85
CA ARG A 123 2.71 17.69 26.63
C ARG A 123 3.05 16.22 26.40
N GLU A 124 2.08 15.33 26.62
CA GLU A 124 2.25 13.88 26.48
C GLU A 124 1.41 13.28 25.34
N ALA A 125 0.62 14.10 24.63
CA ALA A 125 -0.35 13.64 23.65
C ALA A 125 0.28 12.73 22.58
N GLY A 126 1.44 13.11 22.04
CA GLY A 126 2.15 12.32 21.02
C GLY A 126 2.75 11.03 21.56
N PHE A 127 3.27 11.04 22.79
CA PHE A 127 3.79 9.84 23.43
C PHE A 127 2.69 8.83 23.71
N GLU A 128 1.53 9.29 24.18
CA GLU A 128 0.39 8.43 24.43
C GLU A 128 -0.20 7.88 23.14
N LEU A 129 -0.36 8.72 22.12
CA LEU A 129 -0.80 8.27 20.80
C LEU A 129 0.15 7.21 20.24
N ALA A 130 1.46 7.40 20.37
CA ALA A 130 2.46 6.44 19.93
C ALA A 130 2.37 5.11 20.69
N ARG A 131 2.20 5.15 22.03
CA ARG A 131 2.00 3.95 22.86
C ARG A 131 0.74 3.18 22.45
N MET A 132 -0.39 3.88 22.31
CA MET A 132 -1.66 3.27 21.89
C MET A 132 -1.57 2.69 20.47
N ALA A 133 -0.95 3.43 19.55
CA ALA A 133 -0.74 2.98 18.18
C ALA A 133 0.13 1.72 18.11
N ARG A 134 1.24 1.69 18.87
CA ARG A 134 2.13 0.52 18.97
C ARG A 134 1.42 -0.69 19.59
N ALA A 135 0.61 -0.49 20.63
CA ALA A 135 -0.16 -1.57 21.23
C ALA A 135 -1.17 -2.18 20.25
N ALA A 136 -1.84 -1.35 19.45
CA ALA A 136 -2.80 -1.80 18.45
C ALA A 136 -2.14 -2.40 17.19
N VAL A 137 -0.99 -1.86 16.78
CA VAL A 137 -0.24 -2.27 15.58
C VAL A 137 1.26 -2.31 15.92
N PRO A 138 1.77 -3.46 16.41
CA PRO A 138 3.14 -3.57 16.96
C PRO A 138 4.26 -3.14 16.01
N ASP A 139 4.11 -3.36 14.71
CA ASP A 139 5.12 -3.09 13.68
C ASP A 139 4.87 -1.78 12.91
N LEU A 140 3.95 -0.92 13.38
CA LEU A 140 3.65 0.36 12.73
C LEU A 140 4.86 1.30 12.81
N PRO A 141 5.37 1.81 11.69
CA PRO A 141 6.36 2.88 11.72
C PRO A 141 5.79 4.15 12.37
N ILE A 142 6.47 4.66 13.40
CA ILE A 142 6.06 5.86 14.14
C ILE A 142 7.25 6.82 14.17
N LEU A 143 7.00 8.09 13.84
CA LEU A 143 7.95 9.18 13.98
C LEU A 143 7.37 10.25 14.89
N LEU A 144 8.12 10.63 15.92
CA LEU A 144 7.79 11.79 16.75
C LEU A 144 8.63 13.00 16.33
N GLN A 145 8.05 14.19 16.42
CA GLN A 145 8.75 15.44 16.20
C GLN A 145 8.40 16.45 17.27
N SER A 146 9.32 17.36 17.59
CA SER A 146 9.04 18.53 18.44
C SER A 146 10.13 19.59 18.26
N SER A 147 9.82 20.86 18.53
CA SER A 147 10.81 21.93 18.61
C SER A 147 11.69 21.81 19.86
N ARG A 148 11.20 21.08 20.87
CA ARG A 148 11.79 20.98 22.20
C ARG A 148 12.69 19.74 22.31
N PRO A 149 14.02 19.92 22.50
CA PRO A 149 14.97 18.81 22.53
C PRO A 149 14.75 17.85 23.69
N GLU A 150 14.18 18.30 24.81
CA GLU A 150 13.96 17.47 25.99
C GLU A 150 13.06 16.24 25.71
N PHE A 151 12.22 16.29 24.67
CA PHE A 151 11.37 15.17 24.29
C PHE A 151 12.08 14.05 23.54
N ALA A 152 13.33 14.26 23.10
CA ALA A 152 14.12 13.23 22.45
C ALA A 152 14.30 12.00 23.36
N ALA A 153 14.53 12.22 24.67
CA ALA A 153 14.69 11.14 25.64
C ALA A 153 13.41 10.30 25.79
N GLY A 154 12.24 10.96 25.76
CA GLY A 154 10.94 10.26 25.81
C GLY A 154 10.69 9.41 24.57
N ALA A 155 11.04 9.91 23.38
CA ALA A 155 10.93 9.15 22.14
C ALA A 155 11.90 7.95 22.11
N GLN A 156 13.13 8.14 22.60
CA GLN A 156 14.12 7.06 22.74
C GLN A 156 13.62 5.97 23.69
N ALA A 157 13.03 6.32 24.82
CA ALA A 157 12.46 5.37 25.76
C ALA A 157 11.31 4.53 25.15
N LEU A 158 10.58 5.08 24.17
CA LEU A 158 9.58 4.36 23.39
C LEU A 158 10.16 3.59 22.19
N GLY A 159 11.47 3.71 21.92
CA GLY A 159 12.11 3.11 20.76
C GLY A 159 11.62 3.69 19.42
N VAL A 160 11.15 4.94 19.41
CA VAL A 160 10.67 5.62 18.19
C VAL A 160 11.65 6.72 17.75
N PRO A 161 11.91 6.87 16.44
CA PRO A 161 12.72 7.98 15.94
C PRO A 161 12.11 9.35 16.30
N PHE A 162 12.99 10.32 16.54
CA PHE A 162 12.64 11.68 16.92
C PHE A 162 13.27 12.71 15.97
N LEU A 163 12.49 13.67 15.49
CA LEU A 163 12.98 14.82 14.71
C LEU A 163 12.85 16.13 15.48
N ARG A 164 13.92 16.92 15.46
CA ARG A 164 13.90 18.29 15.97
C ARG A 164 13.31 19.23 14.94
N LYS A 165 12.18 19.84 15.28
CA LYS A 165 11.65 20.96 14.51
C LYS A 165 12.66 22.12 14.56
N TYR A 166 12.82 22.82 13.44
CA TYR A 166 13.86 23.84 13.20
C TYR A 166 15.31 23.33 13.05
N SER A 167 15.54 22.01 12.95
CA SER A 167 16.84 21.52 12.46
C SER A 167 17.00 21.86 10.98
N ASP A 168 18.20 22.26 10.57
CA ASP A 168 18.57 22.45 9.15
C ASP A 168 18.38 21.15 8.33
N THR A 169 18.44 20.00 9.00
CA THR A 169 18.31 18.67 8.40
C THR A 169 16.88 18.12 8.44
N LEU A 170 15.90 18.82 9.04
CA LEU A 170 14.56 18.29 9.33
C LEU A 170 13.91 17.59 8.13
N LEU A 171 13.91 18.25 6.97
CA LEU A 171 13.27 17.71 5.77
C LEU A 171 14.04 16.52 5.17
N ALA A 172 15.38 16.54 5.25
CA ALA A 172 16.23 15.44 4.80
C ALA A 172 16.06 14.21 5.69
N ASP A 173 15.96 14.42 7.00
CA ASP A 173 15.78 13.36 7.99
C ASP A 173 14.38 12.75 7.89
N LEU A 174 13.34 13.57 7.67
CA LEU A 174 11.99 13.11 7.38
C LEU A 174 11.95 12.25 6.10
N ARG A 175 12.60 12.72 5.04
CA ARG A 175 12.71 11.95 3.78
C ARG A 175 13.39 10.61 4.01
N ARG A 176 14.49 10.59 4.76
CA ARG A 176 15.22 9.35 5.12
C ARG A 176 14.31 8.39 5.89
N PHE A 177 13.59 8.89 6.89
CA PHE A 177 12.60 8.10 7.63
C PHE A 177 11.54 7.49 6.69
N MET A 178 10.98 8.29 5.76
CA MET A 178 9.98 7.77 4.83
C MET A 178 10.55 6.67 3.92
N ILE A 179 11.75 6.84 3.39
CA ILE A 179 12.41 5.84 2.53
C ILE A 179 12.65 4.54 3.30
N GLU A 180 13.24 4.65 4.49
CA GLU A 180 13.67 3.48 5.26
C GLU A 180 12.50 2.78 5.96
N GLN A 181 11.61 3.54 6.59
CA GLN A 181 10.59 3.01 7.48
C GLN A 181 9.26 2.76 6.78
N PHE A 182 8.89 3.54 5.75
CA PHE A 182 7.71 3.24 4.91
C PHE A 182 8.08 2.37 3.69
N ALA A 183 9.34 1.92 3.59
CA ALA A 183 9.87 1.11 2.51
C ALA A 183 9.66 1.75 1.11
N LEU A 184 9.81 3.08 1.01
CA LEU A 184 9.72 3.80 -0.26
C LEU A 184 11.03 3.66 -1.04
N GLY A 185 11.16 2.57 -1.81
CA GLY A 185 12.34 2.31 -2.64
C GLY A 185 12.62 0.83 -2.80
N ASP A 186 13.85 0.49 -3.15
CA ASP A 186 14.31 -0.90 -3.27
C ASP A 186 14.27 -1.63 -1.92
N PHE A 187 14.04 -2.94 -1.95
CA PHE A 187 14.22 -3.77 -0.78
C PHE A 187 15.71 -3.99 -0.59
N VAL A 188 16.22 -3.67 0.58
CA VAL A 188 17.62 -3.89 0.89
C VAL A 188 17.70 -5.01 1.92
N PHE A 189 18.13 -6.18 1.45
CA PHE A 189 18.42 -7.31 2.31
C PHE A 189 19.62 -6.97 3.18
N ARG A 190 19.44 -7.05 4.48
CA ARG A 190 20.48 -6.86 5.48
C ARG A 190 20.54 -8.04 6.43
N THR A 191 21.75 -8.35 6.87
CA THR A 191 21.97 -9.22 8.03
C THR A 191 21.70 -8.44 9.33
N PRO A 192 21.52 -9.14 10.48
CA PRO A 192 21.25 -8.48 11.76
C PRO A 192 22.29 -7.44 12.21
N ASP A 193 23.53 -7.57 11.74
CA ASP A 193 24.63 -6.62 11.96
C ASP A 193 24.57 -5.38 11.04
N GLY A 194 23.59 -5.32 10.13
CA GLY A 194 23.35 -4.20 9.23
C GLY A 194 24.03 -4.30 7.87
N ALA A 195 24.82 -5.34 7.59
CA ALA A 195 25.50 -5.48 6.31
C ALA A 195 24.51 -5.74 5.16
N GLU A 196 24.65 -5.02 4.05
CA GLU A 196 23.82 -5.22 2.86
C GLU A 196 24.27 -6.46 2.10
N VAL A 197 23.35 -7.41 1.91
CA VAL A 197 23.60 -8.71 1.24
C VAL A 197 22.81 -8.86 -0.06
N GLY A 198 22.02 -7.86 -0.44
CA GLY A 198 21.29 -7.83 -1.70
C GLY A 198 20.29 -6.69 -1.79
N ARG A 199 19.91 -6.34 -3.02
CA ARG A 199 18.96 -5.25 -3.29
C ARG A 199 17.97 -5.63 -4.38
N ALA A 200 16.68 -5.57 -4.09
CA ALA A 200 15.61 -5.85 -5.03
C ALA A 200 14.83 -4.57 -5.38
N GLY A 201 14.88 -4.16 -6.64
CA GLY A 201 14.04 -3.07 -7.15
C GLY A 201 12.60 -3.49 -7.45
N ASP A 202 12.38 -4.76 -7.81
CA ASP A 202 11.07 -5.27 -8.23
C ASP A 202 10.81 -6.70 -7.72
N LEU A 203 9.60 -7.22 -7.97
CA LEU A 203 9.20 -8.58 -7.55
C LEU A 203 10.07 -9.68 -8.19
N LYS A 204 10.58 -9.48 -9.41
CA LYS A 204 11.42 -10.44 -10.11
C LYS A 204 12.79 -10.54 -9.45
N ALA A 205 13.39 -9.40 -9.11
CA ALA A 205 14.64 -9.31 -8.38
C ALA A 205 14.49 -9.87 -6.96
N MET A 206 13.36 -9.58 -6.29
CA MET A 206 13.03 -10.13 -4.98
C MET A 206 12.99 -11.66 -5.01
N GLU A 207 12.23 -12.26 -5.92
CA GLU A 207 12.13 -13.72 -6.06
C GLU A 207 13.49 -14.38 -6.33
N ARG A 208 14.32 -13.76 -7.19
CA ARG A 208 15.68 -14.25 -7.49
C ARG A 208 16.58 -14.19 -6.24
N LEU A 209 16.59 -13.06 -5.54
CA LEU A 209 17.45 -12.86 -4.37
C LEU A 209 17.01 -13.73 -3.18
N LEU A 210 15.71 -13.95 -3.00
CA LEU A 210 15.20 -14.87 -1.98
C LEU A 210 15.75 -16.29 -2.13
N ARG A 211 16.28 -16.71 -3.28
CA ARG A 211 16.92 -18.03 -3.44
C ARG A 211 18.36 -18.08 -2.91
N THR A 212 19.03 -16.94 -2.79
CA THR A 212 20.47 -16.87 -2.51
C THR A 212 20.82 -16.13 -1.22
N VAL A 213 19.94 -15.28 -0.70
CA VAL A 213 20.23 -14.50 0.53
C VAL A 213 20.42 -15.40 1.75
N PRO A 214 21.32 -15.04 2.68
CA PRO A 214 21.53 -15.80 3.91
C PRO A 214 20.25 -15.96 4.73
N ALA A 215 20.09 -17.13 5.37
CA ALA A 215 18.92 -17.41 6.22
C ALA A 215 18.77 -16.41 7.38
N ALA A 216 19.88 -15.90 7.93
CA ALA A 216 19.88 -14.86 8.95
C ALA A 216 19.24 -13.55 8.47
N SER A 217 19.48 -13.15 7.22
CA SER A 217 18.83 -11.97 6.63
C SER A 217 17.33 -12.20 6.40
N LEU A 218 16.97 -13.40 5.95
CA LEU A 218 15.56 -13.79 5.77
C LEU A 218 14.78 -13.70 7.09
N ALA A 219 15.33 -14.28 8.16
CA ALA A 219 14.74 -14.24 9.50
C ALA A 219 14.60 -12.80 10.01
N TYR A 220 15.68 -12.02 9.92
CA TYR A 220 15.71 -10.61 10.33
C TYR A 220 14.57 -9.79 9.72
N HIS A 221 14.36 -9.91 8.40
CA HIS A 221 13.31 -9.17 7.71
C HIS A 221 11.91 -9.72 7.95
N ALA A 222 11.77 -11.04 8.10
CA ALA A 222 10.49 -11.68 8.36
C ALA A 222 9.95 -11.33 9.77
N GLU A 223 10.81 -11.30 10.79
CA GLU A 223 10.41 -10.92 12.16
C GLU A 223 9.85 -9.50 12.23
N ARG A 224 10.36 -8.63 11.36
CA ARG A 224 10.04 -7.19 11.31
C ARG A 224 8.90 -6.85 10.33
N ASN A 225 8.31 -7.87 9.70
CA ASN A 225 7.31 -7.76 8.63
C ASN A 225 7.77 -6.93 7.42
N ASP A 226 9.07 -6.81 7.18
CA ASP A 226 9.62 -5.91 6.16
C ASP A 226 9.15 -6.29 4.75
N PHE A 227 8.97 -7.59 4.46
CA PHE A 227 8.45 -8.07 3.19
C PHE A 227 7.03 -7.54 2.90
N SER A 228 6.10 -7.71 3.85
CA SER A 228 4.73 -7.20 3.69
C SER A 228 4.68 -5.68 3.59
N ARG A 229 5.56 -4.97 4.31
CA ARG A 229 5.66 -3.50 4.24
C ARG A 229 6.13 -3.04 2.86
N TRP A 230 7.17 -3.67 2.33
CA TRP A 230 7.71 -3.37 1.01
C TRP A 230 6.75 -3.70 -0.13
N LEU A 231 5.97 -4.78 0.01
CA LEU A 231 4.91 -5.11 -0.94
C LEU A 231 3.76 -4.08 -0.89
N THR A 232 3.40 -3.62 0.31
CA THR A 232 2.42 -2.54 0.49
C THR A 232 2.89 -1.26 -0.21
N SER A 233 4.17 -0.90 -0.07
CA SER A 233 4.72 0.28 -0.75
C SER A 233 4.76 0.14 -2.27
N ARG A 234 4.66 -1.09 -2.80
CA ARG A 234 4.58 -1.42 -4.24
C ARG A 234 3.17 -1.61 -4.76
N THR A 235 2.16 -1.33 -3.95
CA THR A 235 0.74 -1.51 -4.30
C THR A 235 0.31 -2.98 -4.43
N GLU A 236 1.14 -3.91 -3.94
CA GLU A 236 0.86 -5.35 -3.91
C GLU A 236 0.06 -5.73 -2.66
N PHE A 237 -1.08 -5.05 -2.45
CA PHE A 237 -1.83 -5.06 -1.19
C PHE A 237 -2.39 -6.44 -0.83
N ALA A 238 -2.87 -7.20 -1.81
CA ALA A 238 -3.41 -8.54 -1.59
C ALA A 238 -2.31 -9.47 -1.05
N LEU A 239 -1.15 -9.49 -1.70
CA LEU A 239 0.00 -10.28 -1.27
C LEU A 239 0.51 -9.82 0.09
N ALA A 240 0.65 -8.51 0.31
CA ALA A 240 1.09 -7.96 1.59
C ALA A 240 0.18 -8.39 2.75
N ARG A 241 -1.15 -8.32 2.56
CA ARG A 241 -2.14 -8.73 3.57
C ARG A 241 -2.08 -10.23 3.88
N THR A 242 -1.82 -11.05 2.87
CA THR A 242 -1.67 -12.51 3.03
C THR A 242 -0.38 -12.88 3.78
N LEU A 243 0.72 -12.13 3.54
CA LEU A 243 2.01 -12.41 4.18
C LEU A 243 2.12 -11.85 5.61
N ARG A 244 1.52 -10.69 5.88
CA ARG A 244 1.64 -9.97 7.17
C ARG A 244 1.32 -10.79 8.44
N PRO A 245 0.30 -11.67 8.49
CA PRO A 245 0.01 -12.43 9.71
C PRO A 245 1.00 -13.57 9.95
N ARG A 246 1.73 -14.03 8.93
CA ARG A 246 2.67 -15.17 9.03
C ARG A 246 3.84 -14.81 9.94
N LYS A 247 4.10 -15.64 10.94
CA LYS A 247 5.21 -15.50 11.90
C LYS A 247 6.26 -16.56 11.66
N LEU A 248 7.51 -16.30 12.05
CA LEU A 248 8.58 -17.29 11.94
C LEU A 248 8.21 -18.61 12.65
N ALA A 249 7.50 -18.51 13.78
CA ALA A 249 7.04 -19.65 14.57
C ALA A 249 6.04 -20.55 13.82
N ASP A 250 5.39 -20.05 12.76
CA ASP A 250 4.46 -20.84 11.94
C ASP A 250 5.20 -21.80 10.99
N PHE A 251 6.53 -21.65 10.84
CA PHE A 251 7.34 -22.41 9.90
C PHE A 251 8.29 -23.37 10.62
N THR A 252 8.34 -24.61 10.13
CA THR A 252 9.26 -25.66 10.63
C THR A 252 10.74 -25.31 10.43
N SER A 253 11.07 -24.48 9.44
CA SER A 253 12.43 -24.00 9.18
C SER A 253 12.44 -22.72 8.37
N LEU A 254 13.57 -22.00 8.38
CA LEU A 254 13.76 -20.81 7.55
C LEU A 254 13.68 -21.12 6.05
N GLU A 255 14.03 -22.34 5.63
CA GLU A 255 13.89 -22.77 4.24
C GLU A 255 12.44 -23.10 3.87
N HIS A 256 11.58 -23.46 4.84
CA HIS A 256 10.14 -23.51 4.62
C HIS A 256 9.58 -22.10 4.38
N LEU A 257 9.91 -21.13 5.24
CA LEU A 257 9.55 -19.72 5.05
C LEU A 257 10.05 -19.17 3.69
N ARG A 258 11.29 -19.48 3.32
CA ARG A 258 11.88 -19.05 2.04
C ARG A 258 11.05 -19.52 0.85
N ARG A 259 10.70 -20.81 0.82
CA ARG A 259 9.88 -21.40 -0.24
C ARG A 259 8.49 -20.78 -0.28
N ASP A 260 7.84 -20.64 0.88
CA ASP A 260 6.53 -20.01 0.98
C ASP A 260 6.51 -18.57 0.45
N LEU A 261 7.53 -17.76 0.77
CA LEU A 261 7.68 -16.41 0.23
C LEU A 261 7.91 -16.40 -1.28
N ILE A 262 8.80 -17.27 -1.79
CA ILE A 262 9.07 -17.41 -3.23
C ILE A 262 7.78 -17.80 -3.96
N ASP A 263 7.06 -18.81 -3.47
CA ASP A 263 5.85 -19.33 -4.10
C ASP A 263 4.74 -18.29 -4.11
N SER A 264 4.56 -17.55 -3.00
CA SER A 264 3.57 -16.49 -2.89
C SER A 264 3.86 -15.32 -3.85
N ILE A 265 5.13 -14.92 -3.97
CA ILE A 265 5.55 -13.87 -4.93
C ILE A 265 5.41 -14.37 -6.37
N ALA A 266 5.82 -15.61 -6.64
CA ALA A 266 5.73 -16.20 -7.98
C ALA A 266 4.27 -16.33 -8.44
N GLU A 267 3.35 -16.71 -7.56
CA GLU A 267 1.91 -16.76 -7.86
C GLU A 267 1.36 -15.37 -8.19
N CYS A 268 1.64 -14.37 -7.33
CA CYS A 268 1.24 -12.99 -7.61
C CYS A 268 1.75 -12.52 -8.98
N ARG A 269 3.01 -12.82 -9.32
CA ARG A 269 3.58 -12.48 -10.63
C ARG A 269 2.93 -13.23 -11.80
N ARG A 270 2.48 -14.48 -11.60
CA ARG A 270 1.73 -15.24 -12.62
C ARG A 270 0.35 -14.63 -12.85
N GLU A 271 -0.40 -14.38 -11.80
CA GLU A 271 -1.72 -13.73 -11.87
C GLU A 271 -1.65 -12.37 -12.59
N GLN A 272 -0.60 -11.59 -12.31
CA GLN A 272 -0.34 -10.33 -12.99
C GLN A 272 -0.05 -10.48 -14.49
N ARG A 273 0.56 -11.58 -14.93
CA ARG A 273 0.87 -11.84 -16.35
C ARG A 273 -0.35 -12.34 -17.11
N GLU A 274 -1.14 -13.20 -16.50
CA GLU A 274 -2.35 -13.77 -17.13
C GLU A 274 -3.45 -12.73 -17.34
N THR A 275 -3.46 -11.68 -16.53
CA THR A 275 -4.37 -10.52 -16.68
C THR A 275 -3.83 -9.42 -17.61
N GLN A 276 -2.64 -9.58 -18.19
CA GLN A 276 -2.00 -8.55 -19.03
C GLN A 276 -2.42 -8.61 -20.50
N ILE A 277 -2.90 -7.45 -20.99
CA ILE A 277 -2.68 -7.05 -22.38
C ILE A 277 -1.39 -6.23 -22.38
N ALA A 278 -0.29 -6.79 -22.90
CA ALA A 278 1.00 -6.11 -23.02
C ALA A 278 1.13 -5.48 -24.42
N ASP A 279 1.89 -4.39 -24.56
CA ASP A 279 2.26 -3.91 -25.89
C ASP A 279 3.27 -4.87 -26.53
N PHE A 280 3.05 -5.21 -27.80
CA PHE A 280 3.93 -6.10 -28.54
C PHE A 280 5.28 -5.42 -28.79
N ASP A 281 6.34 -6.04 -28.32
CA ASP A 281 7.72 -5.67 -28.62
C ASP A 281 8.43 -6.88 -29.23
N ARG A 282 8.90 -6.72 -30.47
CA ARG A 282 9.57 -7.77 -31.24
C ARG A 282 10.83 -8.34 -30.57
N HIS A 283 11.47 -7.58 -29.67
CA HIS A 283 12.72 -7.98 -29.02
C HIS A 283 12.50 -8.71 -27.69
N THR A 284 11.31 -8.54 -27.08
CA THR A 284 10.98 -9.12 -25.77
C THR A 284 9.80 -10.09 -25.82
N PHE A 285 9.14 -10.22 -26.98
CA PHE A 285 8.01 -11.12 -27.17
C PHE A 285 8.41 -12.59 -27.06
N ASP A 286 7.80 -13.27 -26.10
CA ASP A 286 7.87 -14.72 -25.92
C ASP A 286 6.50 -15.33 -26.26
N GLY A 287 6.44 -16.06 -27.37
CA GLY A 287 5.22 -16.69 -27.89
C GLY A 287 4.68 -17.86 -27.05
N THR A 288 5.37 -18.22 -25.96
CA THR A 288 4.93 -19.28 -25.05
C THR A 288 4.07 -18.78 -23.88
N GLY A 289 3.91 -17.46 -23.72
CA GLY A 289 3.14 -16.88 -22.63
C GLY A 289 1.62 -16.86 -22.86
N ASN A 290 0.85 -17.17 -21.82
CA ASN A 290 -0.60 -16.96 -21.78
C ASN A 290 -0.94 -15.48 -21.51
N PHE A 291 -0.69 -14.60 -22.47
CA PHE A 291 -1.06 -13.17 -22.38
C PHE A 291 -1.46 -12.61 -23.74
N PHE A 292 -2.19 -11.50 -23.76
CA PHE A 292 -2.55 -10.81 -24.99
C PHE A 292 -1.49 -9.77 -25.35
N ALA A 293 -1.01 -9.75 -26.60
CA ALA A 293 -0.12 -8.70 -27.09
C ALA A 293 -0.91 -7.72 -27.99
N ARG A 294 -0.85 -6.42 -27.67
CA ARG A 294 -1.42 -5.33 -28.47
C ARG A 294 -0.38 -4.83 -29.47
N ILE A 295 -0.74 -4.85 -30.75
CA ILE A 295 0.07 -4.28 -31.82
C ILE A 295 -0.52 -2.90 -32.18
N GLY A 296 0.29 -1.84 -32.05
CA GLY A 296 -0.08 -0.46 -32.36
C GLY A 296 -0.53 0.38 -31.14
N GLY A 297 -0.29 1.71 -31.19
CA GLY A 297 -0.50 2.64 -30.07
C GLY A 297 -1.93 3.12 -29.84
N GLY A 298 -2.91 2.64 -30.63
CA GLY A 298 -4.31 3.06 -30.55
C GLY A 298 -5.06 2.50 -29.35
N SER A 299 -6.23 3.08 -29.05
CA SER A 299 -7.14 2.57 -28.01
C SER A 299 -7.66 1.17 -28.38
N LEU A 300 -7.73 0.27 -27.40
CA LEU A 300 -8.36 -1.04 -27.56
C LEU A 300 -9.87 -0.86 -27.82
N GLY A 301 -10.34 -1.28 -28.99
CA GLY A 301 -11.76 -1.27 -29.35
C GLY A 301 -12.61 -2.16 -28.43
N GLY A 302 -13.92 -1.90 -28.37
CA GLY A 302 -14.84 -2.57 -27.42
C GLY A 302 -14.84 -4.10 -27.49
N LYS A 303 -14.66 -4.68 -28.68
CA LYS A 303 -14.58 -6.14 -28.89
C LYS A 303 -13.30 -6.74 -28.29
N ALA A 304 -12.16 -6.07 -28.47
CA ALA A 304 -10.88 -6.51 -27.91
C ALA A 304 -10.89 -6.42 -26.37
N ARG A 305 -11.52 -5.38 -25.81
CA ARG A 305 -11.74 -5.26 -24.36
C ARG A 305 -12.65 -6.39 -23.83
N GLY A 306 -13.71 -6.74 -24.55
CA GLY A 306 -14.60 -7.84 -24.19
C GLY A 306 -13.91 -9.21 -24.17
N LEU A 307 -13.07 -9.49 -25.17
CA LEU A 307 -12.26 -10.71 -25.22
C LEU A 307 -11.24 -10.80 -24.08
N ALA A 308 -10.53 -9.71 -23.81
CA ALA A 308 -9.58 -9.66 -22.69
C ALA A 308 -10.30 -9.88 -21.35
N ALA A 309 -11.44 -9.22 -21.11
CA ALA A 309 -12.22 -9.43 -19.89
C ALA A 309 -12.75 -10.86 -19.75
N ALA A 310 -13.19 -11.48 -20.85
CA ALA A 310 -13.70 -12.85 -20.86
C ALA A 310 -12.60 -13.91 -20.60
N PHE A 311 -11.35 -13.63 -20.97
CA PHE A 311 -10.21 -14.50 -20.68
C PHE A 311 -9.63 -14.26 -19.28
N SER A 312 -9.55 -13.00 -18.83
CA SER A 312 -9.09 -12.65 -17.47
C SER A 312 -10.07 -13.04 -16.35
N GLY A 313 -11.35 -13.28 -16.68
CA GLY A 313 -12.43 -13.55 -15.72
C GLY A 313 -12.79 -15.03 -15.53
N ARG A 314 -12.10 -15.99 -16.16
CA ARG A 314 -12.37 -17.43 -15.97
C ARG A 314 -11.58 -17.96 -14.78
N PRO A 315 -12.21 -18.41 -13.68
CA PRO A 315 -11.51 -19.22 -12.69
C PRO A 315 -11.12 -20.55 -13.35
N HIS A 316 -9.83 -20.86 -13.37
CA HIS A 316 -9.39 -22.17 -13.82
C HIS A 316 -9.86 -23.23 -12.82
N ARG A 317 -10.80 -24.09 -13.24
CA ARG A 317 -11.04 -25.39 -12.62
C ARG A 317 -9.71 -26.15 -12.62
N ARG A 318 -9.04 -26.23 -11.47
CA ARG A 318 -7.93 -27.18 -11.27
C ARG A 318 -8.47 -28.58 -11.56
N ALA A 319 -7.75 -29.33 -12.40
CA ALA A 319 -7.91 -30.76 -12.49
C ALA A 319 -7.45 -31.39 -11.16
N ALA A 320 -8.35 -31.48 -10.19
CA ALA A 320 -8.23 -32.40 -9.08
C ALA A 320 -8.88 -33.72 -9.53
N GLY A 321 -8.05 -34.74 -9.76
CA GLY A 321 -8.55 -36.10 -9.83
C GLY A 321 -9.14 -36.50 -8.47
N GLY A 322 -10.33 -37.11 -8.49
CA GLY A 322 -10.94 -37.70 -7.30
C GLY A 322 -12.41 -37.37 -7.14
N ARG A 323 -13.25 -38.29 -7.65
CA ARG A 323 -14.63 -38.62 -7.22
C ARG A 323 -15.42 -37.50 -6.50
N ASP A 324 -16.43 -36.96 -7.17
CA ASP A 324 -17.79 -37.10 -6.61
C ASP A 324 -18.89 -36.92 -7.67
N ARG A 325 -19.89 -37.80 -7.56
CA ARG A 325 -21.05 -37.90 -8.45
C ARG A 325 -22.18 -37.01 -7.92
N HIS A 326 -22.89 -36.38 -8.86
CA HIS A 326 -24.26 -35.86 -8.76
C HIS A 326 -24.62 -34.84 -7.66
N ARG A 327 -24.92 -33.61 -8.07
CA ARG A 327 -26.29 -33.03 -8.01
C ARG A 327 -26.35 -31.59 -8.57
N LEU A 328 -27.53 -31.27 -9.15
CA LEU A 328 -28.16 -29.94 -9.29
C LEU A 328 -27.62 -29.05 -10.43
N LEU A 329 -28.42 -28.48 -11.36
CA LEU A 329 -29.86 -28.15 -11.42
C LEU A 329 -30.41 -28.21 -12.86
N ARG A 330 -31.67 -28.62 -12.99
CA ARG A 330 -32.53 -28.44 -14.19
C ARG A 330 -32.94 -26.96 -14.35
N PRO A 331 -33.18 -26.47 -15.58
CA PRO A 331 -33.75 -25.15 -15.80
C PRO A 331 -35.26 -25.10 -15.47
N VAL A 332 -35.70 -23.99 -14.89
CA VAL A 332 -37.11 -23.62 -14.63
C VAL A 332 -37.74 -23.12 -15.94
N PRO A 333 -39.00 -23.46 -16.29
CA PRO A 333 -39.64 -22.98 -17.51
C PRO A 333 -40.17 -21.55 -17.33
N GLY A 334 -40.11 -20.76 -18.42
CA GLY A 334 -40.65 -19.39 -18.48
C GLY A 334 -42.18 -19.34 -18.45
N PRO A 335 -42.77 -18.16 -18.20
CA PRO A 335 -44.22 -18.02 -18.03
C PRO A 335 -44.97 -18.04 -19.37
N GLU A 336 -46.06 -18.80 -19.44
CA GLU A 336 -47.06 -18.75 -20.52
C GLU A 336 -48.04 -17.57 -20.35
N PRO A 337 -48.67 -17.10 -21.44
CA PRO A 337 -49.38 -15.83 -21.49
C PRO A 337 -50.80 -15.88 -20.91
N ALA A 338 -51.24 -14.74 -20.37
CA ALA A 338 -52.57 -14.57 -19.81
C ALA A 338 -53.67 -14.64 -20.90
N ALA A 339 -54.66 -15.50 -20.67
CA ALA A 339 -55.89 -15.57 -21.44
C ALA A 339 -56.81 -14.38 -21.08
N GLY A 340 -57.07 -13.50 -22.07
CA GLY A 340 -58.16 -12.54 -22.03
C GLY A 340 -59.37 -13.09 -22.80
N THR A 341 -60.45 -13.36 -22.08
CA THR A 341 -61.83 -13.48 -22.60
C THR A 341 -62.61 -12.34 -21.93
N GLY A 342 -63.49 -11.58 -22.56
CA GLY A 342 -64.03 -11.48 -23.92
C GLY A 342 -65.14 -10.42 -23.90
N ALA A 343 -65.68 -10.09 -25.09
CA ALA A 343 -66.97 -9.41 -25.35
C ALA A 343 -67.03 -7.89 -25.00
N GLU A 344 -67.66 -6.97 -25.75
CA GLU A 344 -68.71 -7.08 -26.78
C GLU A 344 -68.97 -5.68 -27.42
N ARG A 345 -69.53 -5.68 -28.65
CA ARG A 345 -70.32 -4.60 -29.34
C ARG A 345 -69.53 -3.39 -29.88
N GLU A 346 -69.76 -2.86 -31.08
CA GLU A 346 -70.84 -2.96 -32.08
C GLU A 346 -70.26 -2.67 -33.48
#